data_AF-A0A8J6PY19-F1
#
_entry.id   AF-A0A8J6PY19-F1
#
_cell.length_a   1.000
_cell.length_b   1.000
_cell.length_c   1.000
_cell.angle_alpha   90.00
_cell.angle_beta   90.00
_cell.angle_gamma   90.00
#
_symmetry.space_group_name_H-M   'P 1'
#
loop_
_entity.id
_entity.type
_entity.pdbx_description
1 polymer ?
#
loop_
_entity_poly.entity_id
_entity_poly.type
_entity_poly.pdbx_seq_one_letter_code
_entity_poly.pdbx_strand_id
1 'polypeptide(L)' 'TKLYRALVKESSPNEAKSKLMQITGHNTMDALEKYLRDIDAELPKDFSELPTKRLVAKF' A
#
# COMPACT_ATOMS: atom_id res chain seq x y z
N THR A 1 6.74 -2.91 2.01
CA THR A 1 7.22 -3.78 0.88
C THR A 1 7.45 -3.03 -0.44
N LYS A 2 8.38 -3.49 -1.31
CA LYS A 2 8.54 -2.97 -2.69
C LYS A 2 7.29 -3.16 -3.57
N LEU A 3 6.53 -4.23 -3.33
CA LEU A 3 5.31 -4.56 -4.05
C LEU A 3 4.15 -3.60 -3.75
N TYR A 4 3.89 -3.28 -2.48
CA TYR A 4 2.87 -2.28 -2.13
C TYR A 4 3.20 -0.91 -2.72
N ARG A 5 4.48 -0.52 -2.70
CA ARG A 5 4.95 0.73 -3.31
C ARG A 5 4.70 0.77 -4.83
N ALA A 6 4.90 -0.34 -5.54
CA ALA A 6 4.57 -0.43 -6.97
C ALA A 6 3.06 -0.31 -7.20
N LEU A 7 2.26 -0.99 -6.39
CA LEU A 7 0.79 -0.95 -6.50
C LEU A 7 0.22 0.44 -6.21
N VAL A 8 0.71 1.16 -5.20
CA VAL A 8 0.23 2.53 -4.86
C VAL A 8 0.67 3.58 -5.89
N LYS A 9 1.75 3.32 -6.64
CA LYS A 9 2.14 4.21 -7.76
C LYS A 9 1.16 4.13 -8.93
N GLU A 10 0.57 2.96 -9.16
CA GLU A 10 -0.33 2.72 -10.29
C GLU A 10 -1.81 2.74 -9.90
N SER A 11 -2.14 2.70 -8.60
CA SER A 11 -3.52 2.57 -8.11
C SER A 11 -3.76 3.30 -6.80
N SER A 12 -5.02 3.48 -6.43
CA SER A 12 -5.36 4.09 -5.14
C SER A 12 -4.86 3.23 -3.96
N PRO A 13 -4.56 3.81 -2.79
CA PRO A 13 -4.11 3.04 -1.62
C PRO A 13 -5.05 1.87 -1.26
N ASN A 14 -6.37 2.06 -1.39
CA ASN A 14 -7.36 1.01 -1.12
C ASN A 14 -7.33 -0.10 -2.18
N GLU A 15 -7.14 0.26 -3.45
CA GLU A 15 -7.03 -0.71 -4.54
C GLU A 15 -5.72 -1.49 -4.48
N ALA A 16 -4.62 -0.81 -4.16
CA ALA A 16 -3.33 -1.42 -3.88
C ALA A 16 -3.42 -2.41 -2.72
N LYS A 17 -4.08 -2.05 -1.62
CA LYS A 17 -4.33 -2.96 -0.49
C LYS A 17 -5.18 -4.16 -0.90
N SER A 18 -6.27 -3.94 -1.65
CA SER A 18 -7.14 -5.04 -2.11
C SER A 18 -6.39 -6.03 -3.02
N LYS A 19 -5.61 -5.53 -3.98
CA LYS A 19 -4.71 -6.35 -4.82
C LYS A 19 -3.66 -7.08 -3.98
N LEU A 20 -3.06 -6.38 -3.01
CA LEU A 20 -2.05 -6.96 -2.13
C LEU A 20 -2.66 -8.10 -1.28
N MET A 21 -3.89 -7.96 -0.79
CA MET A 21 -4.61 -9.02 -0.08
C MET A 21 -4.79 -10.27 -0.94
N GLN A 22 -5.19 -10.11 -2.21
CA GLN A 22 -5.33 -11.22 -3.14
C GLN A 22 -4.00 -11.93 -3.42
N ILE A 23 -2.91 -11.18 -3.59
CA ILE A 23 -1.58 -11.74 -3.88
C ILE A 23 -1.01 -12.47 -2.67
N THR A 24 -1.18 -11.91 -1.47
CA THR A 24 -0.62 -12.45 -0.23
C THR A 24 -1.53 -13.48 0.44
N GLY A 25 -2.77 -13.64 -0.03
CA GLY A 25 -3.73 -14.59 0.52
C GLY A 25 -4.36 -14.16 1.85
N HIS A 26 -4.29 -12.87 2.20
CA HIS A 26 -4.88 -12.38 3.44
C HIS A 26 -6.38 -12.17 3.30
N ASN A 27 -7.15 -12.81 4.18
CA ASN A 27 -8.60 -12.69 4.23
C ASN A 27 -9.09 -11.47 5.03
N THR A 28 -8.22 -10.87 5.86
CA THR A 28 -8.56 -9.73 6.70
C THR A 28 -7.52 -8.61 6.56
N MET A 29 -7.98 -7.36 6.71
CA MET A 29 -7.11 -6.19 6.65
C MET A 29 -6.07 -6.20 7.78
N ASP A 30 -6.45 -6.66 8.97
CA ASP A 30 -5.53 -6.77 10.12
C ASP A 30 -4.34 -7.70 9.85
N ALA A 31 -4.58 -8.82 9.16
CA ALA A 31 -3.51 -9.75 8.82
C ALA A 31 -2.57 -9.15 7.76
N LEU A 32 -3.14 -8.43 6.77
CA LEU A 32 -2.37 -7.67 5.80
C LEU A 32 -1.53 -6.58 6.46
N GLU A 33 -2.09 -5.85 7.43
CA GLU A 33 -1.39 -4.77 8.13
C GLU A 33 -0.27 -5.31 9.02
N LYS A 34 -0.44 -6.47 9.64
CA LYS A 34 0.65 -7.17 10.34
C LYS A 34 1.76 -7.57 9.38
N TYR A 35 1.42 -8.22 8.26
CA TYR A 35 2.39 -8.56 7.22
C TYR A 35 3.15 -7.33 6.69
N LEU A 36 2.45 -6.21 6.47
CA LEU A 36 3.08 -4.95 6.07
C LEU A 36 4.01 -4.39 7.15
N ARG A 37 3.62 -4.44 8.43
CA ARG A 37 4.45 -4.01 9.56
C ARG A 37 5.66 -4.91 9.76
N ASP A 38 5.52 -6.21 9.63
CA ASP A 38 6.61 -7.16 9.78
C ASP A 38 7.67 -6.92 8.70
N ILE A 39 7.24 -6.60 7.48
CA ILE A 39 8.16 -6.29 6.37
C ILE A 39 8.68 -4.86 6.44
N ASP A 40 7.87 -3.90 6.88
CA ASP A 40 8.33 -2.52 7.07
C ASP A 40 9.20 -2.38 8.33
N ALA A 41 9.15 -3.30 9.31
CA ALA A 41 10.12 -3.36 10.40
C ALA A 41 11.54 -3.69 9.90
N GLU A 42 11.66 -4.35 8.74
CA GLU A 42 12.93 -4.56 8.02
C GLU A 42 13.33 -3.36 7.15
N LEU A 43 12.45 -2.36 6.95
CA LEU A 43 12.69 -1.19 6.09
C LEU A 43 12.67 0.12 6.90
N PRO A 44 13.76 0.92 6.94
CA PRO A 44 13.83 2.12 7.77
C PRO A 44 12.71 3.14 7.48
N LYS A 45 12.28 3.81 8.56
CA LYS A 45 11.06 4.63 8.78
C LYS A 45 10.84 5.87 7.88
N ASP A 46 11.46 5.99 6.71
CA ASP A 46 11.38 7.20 5.89
C ASP A 46 10.20 7.22 4.90
N PHE A 47 8.97 7.11 5.41
CA PHE A 47 7.78 7.31 4.56
C PHE A 47 6.76 8.28 5.15
N SER A 48 7.27 9.39 5.68
CA SER A 48 6.51 10.61 6.00
C SER A 48 6.29 11.52 4.78
N GLU A 49 6.13 10.98 3.56
CA GLU A 49 5.90 11.80 2.37
C GLU A 49 4.85 11.20 1.44
N LEU A 50 3.58 11.47 1.75
CA LEU A 50 2.49 11.43 0.77
C LEU A 50 1.96 12.86 0.64
N PRO A 51 2.44 13.68 -0.33
CA PRO A 51 1.67 14.84 -0.73
C PRO A 51 0.36 14.33 -1.34
N THR A 52 -0.72 14.80 -0.73
CA THR A 52 -2.12 14.59 -1.05
C THR A 52 -2.39 14.54 -2.55
N LYS A 53 -3.11 13.49 -2.98
CA LYS A 53 -3.67 13.34 -4.34
C LYS A 53 -4.22 14.67 -4.88
N ARG A 54 -3.62 15.16 -5.97
CA ARG A 54 -4.24 16.15 -6.85
C ARG A 54 -5.40 15.45 -7.56
N LEU A 55 -6.62 15.83 -7.17
CA LEU A 55 -7.87 15.38 -7.75
C LEU A 55 -8.01 15.96 -9.17
N VAL A 56 -8.22 15.03 -10.12
CA VAL A 56 -8.93 15.13 -11.40
C VAL A 56 -8.65 16.34 -12.33
N ALA A 57 -7.99 16.03 -13.44
CA ALA A 57 -8.38 16.62 -14.71
C ALA A 57 -9.76 16.05 -15.11
N LYS A 58 -10.73 16.92 -15.36
CA LYS A 58 -11.92 16.63 -16.16
C LYS A 58 -12.19 17.88 -17.00
N PHE A 59 -12.00 17.69 -18.31
CA PHE A 59 -12.43 18.45 -19.49
C PHE A 59 -12.83 19.93 -19.33
#